data_AF-A0A2E2VGB3-F1
#
_entry.id   AF-A0A2E2VGB3-F1
#
_cell.length_a   1.000
_cell.length_b   1.000
_cell.length_c   1.000
_cell.angle_alpha   90.00
_cell.angle_beta   90.00
_cell.angle_gamma   90.00
#
_symmetry.space_group_name_H-M   'P 1'
#
loop_
_entity.id
_entity.type
_entity.pdbx_description
1 polymer ?
#
loop_
_entity_poly.entity_id
_entity_poly.type
_entity_poly.pdbx_seq_one_letter_code
_entity_poly.pdbx_strand_id
1 'polypeptide(L)'
;MSTDSTWVTPVENSVEALEHGMRFVDGVELDLRLSADGELMLWHDELFAGKSPKKERSPELLQSQEIRKMGVDRFDDLLKSSEFTKLWQSSSKTVNIELKVPHPVAKISDHANHLATMISKIENSLDDLDLPKRSTMIYGFSPKISEAVKISQTKLPNTQLSPHLRSWGKGKMKRLIGSPNFISNTVSGLVRDRRRKGMPVVGMALHYLHGWERFVHPGAPVSLTGKGLNRLFSISQEMGLHVWPAPLKLEPIMLEAGITLISDFIDPTIYTLPNGEIRWPRPASQPLDQEWKNRLNNADELERPDLLVEAENSLPMWHEMSDNPRNKSIISDAQKWNWSGSPDSWTNDLQEGRPWGCARIIGHRGSGENH
;
A
#
# COMPACT_ATOMS: atom_id res chain seq x y z
N MET A 1 18.62 -11.91 -7.34
CA MET A 1 18.15 -11.45 -8.66
C MET A 1 18.52 -12.56 -9.62
N SER A 2 17.57 -13.12 -10.37
CA SER A 2 17.92 -14.08 -11.41
C SER A 2 18.83 -13.33 -12.40
N THR A 3 19.92 -13.95 -12.82
CA THR A 3 20.89 -13.30 -13.71
C THR A 3 20.36 -13.11 -15.14
N ASP A 4 19.12 -13.56 -15.41
CA ASP A 4 18.51 -13.62 -16.73
C ASP A 4 17.15 -12.89 -16.82
N SER A 5 16.77 -12.05 -15.84
CA SER A 5 15.52 -11.28 -15.93
C SER A 5 15.57 -10.29 -17.11
N THR A 6 14.69 -10.48 -18.09
CA THR A 6 14.49 -9.56 -19.22
C THR A 6 13.44 -8.49 -18.91
N TRP A 7 12.94 -8.44 -17.67
CA TRP A 7 11.92 -7.48 -17.28
C TRP A 7 12.54 -6.08 -17.17
N VAL A 8 11.87 -5.11 -17.78
CA VAL A 8 12.22 -3.69 -17.69
C VAL A 8 11.18 -3.05 -16.78
N THR A 9 11.62 -2.51 -15.64
CA THR A 9 10.72 -1.84 -14.70
C THR A 9 10.07 -0.62 -15.35
N PRO A 10 8.72 -0.54 -15.40
CA PRO A 10 8.03 0.66 -15.88
C PRO A 10 8.30 1.87 -14.99
N VAL A 11 8.13 3.07 -15.53
CA VAL A 11 8.29 4.33 -14.78
C VAL A 11 7.28 4.38 -13.63
N GLU A 12 7.75 4.60 -12.40
CA GLU A 12 6.88 4.68 -11.22
C GLU A 12 5.75 5.70 -11.40
N ASN A 13 4.57 5.43 -10.83
CA ASN A 13 3.37 6.27 -10.97
C ASN A 13 2.90 6.52 -12.42
N SER A 14 3.38 5.78 -13.42
CA SER A 14 2.77 5.78 -14.76
C SER A 14 1.57 4.82 -14.83
N VAL A 15 0.72 4.99 -15.84
CA VAL A 15 -0.36 4.03 -16.11
C VAL A 15 0.20 2.61 -16.30
N GLU A 16 1.32 2.48 -17.01
CA GLU A 16 1.99 1.18 -17.25
C GLU A 16 2.45 0.52 -15.94
N ALA A 17 3.09 1.28 -15.03
CA ALA A 17 3.51 0.76 -13.73
C ALA A 17 2.32 0.30 -12.88
N LEU A 18 1.25 1.07 -12.87
CA LEU A 18 0.06 0.79 -12.06
C LEU A 18 -0.72 -0.40 -12.61
N GLU A 19 -0.84 -0.54 -13.93
CA GLU A 19 -1.35 -1.76 -14.55
C GLU A 19 -0.49 -2.98 -14.20
N HIS A 20 0.84 -2.85 -14.32
CA HIS A 20 1.78 -3.92 -13.97
C HIS A 20 1.56 -4.39 -12.53
N GLY A 21 1.54 -3.47 -11.57
CA GLY A 21 1.27 -3.81 -10.17
C GLY A 21 -0.10 -4.48 -9.99
N MET A 22 -1.15 -3.98 -10.63
CA MET A 22 -2.48 -4.60 -10.55
C MET A 22 -2.50 -6.02 -11.13
N ARG A 23 -1.72 -6.33 -12.17
CA ARG A 23 -1.63 -7.71 -12.72
C ARG A 23 -0.94 -8.66 -11.74
N PHE A 24 0.22 -8.26 -11.21
CA PHE A 24 1.14 -9.20 -10.57
C PHE A 24 1.06 -9.28 -9.04
N VAL A 25 0.47 -8.30 -8.36
CA VAL A 25 0.32 -8.30 -6.89
C VAL A 25 -1.13 -8.03 -6.45
N ASP A 26 -1.39 -7.94 -5.14
CA ASP A 26 -2.74 -7.75 -4.58
C ASP A 26 -3.29 -6.33 -4.76
N GLY A 27 -2.53 -5.43 -5.36
CA GLY A 27 -2.92 -4.04 -5.52
C GLY A 27 -1.73 -3.11 -5.67
N VAL A 28 -2.02 -1.82 -5.74
CA VAL A 28 -1.00 -0.79 -5.93
C VAL A 28 -1.17 0.34 -4.93
N GLU A 29 -0.06 0.98 -4.62
CA GLU A 29 -0.03 2.31 -4.07
C GLU A 29 0.31 3.29 -5.21
N LEU A 30 -0.27 4.48 -5.18
CA LEU A 30 0.00 5.56 -6.13
C LEU A 30 -0.02 6.91 -5.44
N ASP A 31 0.75 7.85 -5.97
CA ASP A 31 0.88 9.20 -5.45
C ASP A 31 0.13 10.21 -6.30
N LEU A 32 -0.66 11.08 -5.67
CA LEU A 32 -1.33 12.18 -6.34
C LEU A 32 -0.82 13.54 -5.87
N ARG A 33 -0.76 14.46 -6.84
CA ARG A 33 -0.65 15.91 -6.65
C ARG A 33 -1.70 16.65 -7.44
N LEU A 34 -1.95 17.90 -7.06
CA LEU A 34 -2.88 18.79 -7.75
C LEU A 34 -2.11 19.79 -8.61
N SER A 35 -2.45 19.91 -9.89
CA SER A 35 -1.88 20.95 -10.76
C SER A 35 -2.48 22.34 -10.48
N ALA A 36 -1.93 23.40 -11.10
CA ALA A 36 -2.43 24.76 -10.94
C ALA A 36 -3.85 24.97 -11.48
N ASP A 37 -4.26 24.20 -12.50
CA ASP A 37 -5.61 24.13 -13.05
C ASP A 37 -6.52 23.10 -12.36
N GLY A 38 -6.05 22.46 -11.28
CA GLY A 38 -6.86 21.60 -10.42
C GLY A 38 -6.95 20.14 -10.88
N GLU A 39 -6.12 19.68 -11.80
CA GLU A 39 -6.09 18.29 -12.25
C GLU A 39 -5.27 17.41 -11.31
N LEU A 40 -5.66 16.13 -11.16
CA LEU A 40 -4.92 15.15 -10.38
C LEU A 40 -3.82 14.52 -11.25
N MET A 41 -2.58 14.69 -10.82
CA MET A 41 -1.36 14.21 -11.51
C MET A 41 -0.74 13.06 -10.73
N LEU A 42 -0.36 11.98 -11.41
CA LEU A 42 0.30 10.82 -10.83
C LEU A 42 1.78 11.11 -10.58
N TRP A 43 2.11 11.69 -9.43
CA TRP A 43 3.45 12.19 -9.16
C TRP A 43 3.81 12.25 -7.68
N HIS A 44 4.97 11.69 -7.34
CA HIS A 44 5.47 11.60 -5.98
C HIS A 44 6.15 12.90 -5.51
N ASP A 45 7.15 13.37 -6.25
CA ASP A 45 8.13 14.35 -5.77
C ASP A 45 7.58 15.76 -5.63
N GLU A 46 8.10 16.53 -4.68
CA GLU A 46 7.68 17.92 -4.45
C GLU A 46 8.00 18.89 -5.57
N LEU A 47 9.03 18.57 -6.36
CA LEU A 47 9.50 19.38 -7.47
C LEU A 47 9.94 18.45 -8.58
N PHE A 48 9.64 18.80 -9.83
CA PHE A 48 10.29 18.18 -10.99
C PHE A 48 11.81 18.34 -10.90
N ALA A 49 12.59 17.42 -11.45
CA ALA A 49 14.05 17.50 -11.45
C ALA A 49 14.56 18.73 -12.25
N GLY A 50 15.84 19.09 -12.06
CA GLY A 50 16.50 20.15 -12.85
C GLY A 50 17.04 21.34 -12.03
N LYS A 51 17.41 22.42 -12.73
CA LYS A 51 18.05 23.62 -12.16
C LYS A 51 17.21 24.88 -12.22
N SER A 52 16.06 24.86 -12.90
CA SER A 52 15.14 25.99 -12.96
C SER A 52 14.68 26.43 -11.56
N PRO A 53 14.23 27.68 -11.39
CA PRO A 53 13.64 28.14 -10.15
C PRO A 53 12.56 27.20 -9.63
N LYS A 54 12.47 27.04 -8.29
CA LYS A 54 11.50 26.12 -7.67
C LYS A 54 10.05 26.37 -8.10
N LYS A 55 9.68 27.62 -8.41
CA LYS A 55 8.34 27.98 -8.88
C LYS A 55 7.98 27.33 -10.21
N GLU A 56 8.96 27.18 -11.09
CA GLU A 56 8.80 26.56 -12.42
C GLU A 56 8.86 25.03 -12.37
N ARG A 57 9.03 24.46 -11.17
CA ARG A 57 9.18 23.02 -10.94
C ARG A 57 8.14 22.46 -9.98
N SER A 58 7.32 23.31 -9.36
CA SER A 58 6.29 22.87 -8.41
C SER A 58 5.08 22.40 -9.20
N PRO A 59 4.62 21.15 -9.05
CA PRO A 59 3.42 20.67 -9.72
C PRO A 59 2.20 21.58 -9.49
N GLU A 60 2.06 22.11 -8.28
CA GLU A 60 0.93 22.96 -7.87
C GLU A 60 0.98 24.39 -8.45
N LEU A 61 2.05 24.74 -9.18
CA LEU A 61 2.18 26.02 -9.88
C LEU A 61 2.25 25.86 -11.41
N LEU A 62 2.21 24.63 -11.91
CA LEU A 62 2.26 24.32 -13.33
C LEU A 62 0.88 23.87 -13.83
N GLN A 63 0.56 24.21 -15.08
CA GLN A 63 -0.65 23.72 -15.72
C GLN A 63 -0.51 22.22 -15.98
N SER A 64 -1.59 21.46 -15.85
CA SER A 64 -1.61 20.02 -16.06
C SER A 64 -1.04 19.61 -17.43
N GLN A 65 -1.30 20.40 -18.49
CA GLN A 65 -0.78 20.13 -19.82
C GLN A 65 0.74 20.34 -19.93
N GLU A 66 1.33 21.22 -19.12
CA GLU A 66 2.78 21.38 -19.03
C GLU A 66 3.40 20.18 -18.30
N ILE A 67 2.77 19.73 -17.22
CA ILE A 67 3.18 18.54 -16.47
C ILE A 67 3.12 17.29 -17.37
N ARG A 68 2.08 17.13 -18.18
CA ARG A 68 1.98 16.02 -19.15
C ARG A 68 3.11 16.01 -20.17
N LYS A 69 3.56 17.18 -20.64
CA LYS A 69 4.74 17.27 -21.55
C LYS A 69 6.03 16.81 -20.88
N MET A 70 6.08 16.73 -19.55
CA MET A 70 7.19 16.18 -18.79
C MET A 70 7.10 14.65 -18.60
N GLY A 71 6.09 14.00 -19.18
CA GLY A 71 5.91 12.55 -19.11
C GLY A 71 5.13 12.06 -17.90
N VAL A 72 4.34 12.93 -17.25
CA VAL A 72 3.50 12.56 -16.10
C VAL A 72 2.05 12.38 -16.53
N ASP A 73 1.49 11.22 -16.20
CA ASP A 73 0.10 10.87 -16.48
C ASP A 73 -0.87 11.56 -15.53
N ARG A 74 -2.11 11.78 -15.99
CA ARG A 74 -3.22 12.20 -15.12
C ARG A 74 -3.87 10.99 -14.47
N PHE A 75 -4.52 11.20 -13.33
CA PHE A 75 -5.39 10.18 -12.74
C PHE A 75 -6.48 9.72 -13.71
N ASP A 76 -7.08 10.63 -14.47
CA ASP A 76 -8.08 10.31 -15.50
C ASP A 76 -7.51 9.43 -16.63
N ASP A 77 -6.21 9.50 -16.91
CA ASP A 77 -5.59 8.63 -17.92
C ASP A 77 -5.49 7.19 -17.40
N LEU A 78 -5.23 7.01 -16.10
CA LEU A 78 -5.32 5.71 -15.43
C LEU A 78 -6.75 5.15 -15.43
N LEU A 79 -7.76 5.99 -15.13
CA LEU A 79 -9.16 5.54 -15.11
C LEU A 79 -9.70 5.14 -16.49
N LYS A 80 -9.08 5.62 -17.57
CA LYS A 80 -9.40 5.17 -18.95
C LYS A 80 -8.80 3.79 -19.26
N SER A 81 -7.86 3.29 -18.47
CA SER A 81 -7.38 1.92 -18.62
C SER A 81 -8.47 0.94 -18.18
N SER A 82 -9.06 0.28 -19.17
CA SER A 82 -10.05 -0.77 -18.92
C SER A 82 -9.45 -1.97 -18.18
N GLU A 83 -8.14 -2.19 -18.33
CA GLU A 83 -7.46 -3.29 -17.64
C GLU A 83 -7.32 -2.98 -16.15
N PHE A 84 -6.83 -1.77 -15.83
CA PHE A 84 -6.71 -1.32 -14.45
C PHE A 84 -8.07 -1.30 -13.73
N THR A 85 -9.08 -0.67 -14.35
CA THR A 85 -10.40 -0.51 -13.73
C THR A 85 -11.12 -1.85 -13.53
N LYS A 86 -11.07 -2.78 -14.50
CA LYS A 86 -11.66 -4.12 -14.32
C LYS A 86 -11.02 -4.89 -13.17
N LEU A 87 -9.70 -4.84 -13.05
CA LEU A 87 -8.97 -5.49 -11.95
C LEU A 87 -9.34 -4.86 -10.60
N TRP A 88 -9.50 -3.54 -10.56
CA TRP A 88 -9.93 -2.83 -9.35
C TRP A 88 -11.36 -3.21 -8.91
N GLN A 89 -12.30 -3.24 -9.86
CA GLN A 89 -13.70 -3.55 -9.63
C GLN A 89 -13.93 -5.00 -9.17
N SER A 90 -13.27 -5.96 -9.81
CA SER A 90 -13.62 -7.37 -9.66
C SER A 90 -12.63 -8.15 -8.81
N SER A 91 -11.33 -7.88 -8.87
CA SER A 91 -10.32 -8.84 -8.42
C SER A 91 -10.01 -8.81 -6.91
N SER A 92 -10.81 -8.10 -6.11
CA SER A 92 -10.52 -7.85 -4.68
C SER A 92 -9.13 -7.27 -4.43
N LYS A 93 -8.64 -6.53 -5.43
CA LYS A 93 -7.37 -5.81 -5.37
C LYS A 93 -7.57 -4.47 -4.67
N THR A 94 -6.50 -3.92 -4.13
CA THR A 94 -6.53 -2.68 -3.36
C THR A 94 -5.72 -1.58 -4.03
N VAL A 95 -6.30 -0.40 -4.20
CA VAL A 95 -5.61 0.82 -4.60
C VAL A 95 -5.48 1.75 -3.39
N ASN A 96 -4.24 1.95 -2.95
CA ASN A 96 -3.89 2.92 -1.91
C ASN A 96 -3.45 4.23 -2.56
N ILE A 97 -4.22 5.31 -2.38
CA ILE A 97 -4.00 6.60 -3.02
C ILE A 97 -3.35 7.55 -2.02
N GLU A 98 -2.04 7.78 -2.13
CA GLU A 98 -1.32 8.74 -1.30
C GLU A 98 -1.47 10.18 -1.80
N LEU A 99 -1.99 11.05 -0.94
CA LEU A 99 -2.12 12.46 -1.22
C LEU A 99 -0.89 13.22 -0.72
N LYS A 100 -0.20 13.88 -1.65
CA LYS A 100 0.93 14.74 -1.33
C LYS A 100 0.48 16.14 -0.96
N VAL A 101 1.29 16.80 -0.15
CA VAL A 101 1.12 18.22 0.17
C VAL A 101 1.99 19.10 -0.74
N PRO A 102 1.56 20.34 -1.00
CA PRO A 102 2.30 21.27 -1.85
C PRO A 102 3.68 21.61 -1.26
N HIS A 103 4.66 21.83 -2.14
CA HIS A 103 5.93 22.42 -1.70
C HIS A 103 5.68 23.87 -1.22
N PRO A 104 6.38 24.36 -0.17
CA PRO A 104 6.16 25.71 0.38
C PRO A 104 6.27 26.88 -0.63
N VAL A 105 6.95 26.66 -1.76
CA VAL A 105 7.06 27.63 -2.85
C VAL A 105 5.71 27.99 -3.48
N ALA A 106 4.76 27.05 -3.46
CA ALA A 106 3.40 27.24 -3.96
C ALA A 106 2.58 28.22 -3.09
N LYS A 107 3.05 28.51 -1.86
CA LYS A 107 2.37 29.37 -0.88
C LYS A 107 0.95 28.91 -0.51
N ILE A 108 0.65 27.63 -0.69
CA ILE A 108 -0.59 27.01 -0.25
C ILE A 108 -0.38 26.55 1.20
N SER A 109 -0.82 27.35 2.17
CA SER A 109 -0.66 27.04 3.60
C SER A 109 -1.81 26.21 4.18
N ASP A 110 -2.98 26.27 3.56
CA ASP A 110 -4.15 25.50 3.98
C ASP A 110 -4.11 24.08 3.42
N HIS A 111 -3.26 23.26 4.03
CA HIS A 111 -3.11 21.86 3.61
C HIS A 111 -4.38 21.03 3.86
N ALA A 112 -5.26 21.43 4.79
CA ALA A 112 -6.48 20.67 5.06
C ALA A 112 -7.47 20.82 3.90
N ASN A 113 -7.75 22.05 3.46
CA ASN A 113 -8.60 22.29 2.31
C ASN A 113 -7.98 21.78 1.00
N HIS A 114 -6.66 21.93 0.81
CA HIS A 114 -5.99 21.37 -0.36
C HIS A 114 -6.19 19.85 -0.49
N LEU A 115 -5.95 19.10 0.60
CA LEU A 115 -6.18 17.66 0.62
C LEU A 115 -7.67 17.32 0.47
N ALA A 116 -8.58 18.11 1.06
CA ALA A 116 -10.02 17.90 0.92
C ALA A 116 -10.46 18.05 -0.55
N THR A 117 -9.94 19.05 -1.27
CA THR A 117 -10.17 19.20 -2.71
C THR A 117 -9.73 17.97 -3.48
N MET A 118 -8.53 17.44 -3.21
CA MET A 118 -8.05 16.22 -3.86
C MET A 118 -8.96 15.02 -3.56
N ILE A 119 -9.37 14.83 -2.30
CA ILE A 119 -10.29 13.75 -1.89
C ILE A 119 -11.61 13.85 -2.66
N SER A 120 -12.23 15.03 -2.70
CA SER A 120 -13.49 15.21 -3.43
C SER A 120 -13.34 14.95 -4.92
N LYS A 121 -12.21 15.33 -5.54
CA LYS A 121 -11.95 15.00 -6.95
C LYS A 121 -11.79 13.49 -7.16
N ILE A 122 -11.12 12.79 -6.25
CA ILE A 122 -10.99 11.33 -6.30
C ILE A 122 -12.38 10.70 -6.20
N GLU A 123 -13.19 11.03 -5.20
CA GLU A 123 -14.55 10.48 -5.06
C GLU A 123 -15.39 10.70 -6.31
N ASN A 124 -15.42 11.93 -6.84
CA ASN A 124 -16.14 12.23 -8.07
C ASN A 124 -15.65 11.42 -9.28
N SER A 125 -14.35 11.11 -9.34
CA SER A 125 -13.78 10.33 -10.44
C SER A 125 -14.06 8.83 -10.30
N LEU A 126 -14.37 8.36 -9.09
CA LEU A 126 -14.62 6.94 -8.79
C LEU A 126 -16.11 6.60 -8.71
N ASP A 127 -17.01 7.58 -8.71
CA ASP A 127 -18.46 7.41 -8.48
C ASP A 127 -19.08 6.38 -9.44
N ASP A 128 -18.66 6.41 -10.71
CA ASP A 128 -19.19 5.53 -11.77
C ASP A 128 -18.54 4.13 -11.81
N LEU A 129 -17.53 3.86 -10.97
CA LEU A 129 -16.77 2.60 -11.04
C LEU A 129 -17.34 1.48 -10.15
N ASP A 130 -18.38 1.71 -9.34
CA ASP A 130 -18.99 0.69 -8.45
C ASP A 130 -17.94 -0.17 -7.72
N LEU A 131 -17.01 0.51 -7.04
CA LEU A 131 -15.85 -0.14 -6.44
C LEU A 131 -16.23 -0.86 -5.12
N PRO A 132 -15.69 -2.08 -4.87
CA PRO A 132 -15.88 -2.75 -3.58
C PRO A 132 -15.39 -1.89 -2.41
N LYS A 133 -16.09 -1.90 -1.27
CA LYS A 133 -15.77 -1.03 -0.12
C LYS A 133 -14.34 -1.18 0.41
N ARG A 134 -13.71 -2.35 0.23
CA ARG A 134 -12.34 -2.63 0.69
C ARG A 134 -11.30 -2.61 -0.43
N SER A 135 -11.62 -1.98 -1.56
CA SER A 135 -10.72 -1.87 -2.71
C SER A 135 -9.97 -0.53 -2.77
N THR A 136 -10.39 0.48 -2.01
CA THR A 136 -9.82 1.84 -2.09
C THR A 136 -9.48 2.39 -0.72
N MET A 137 -8.31 3.00 -0.59
CA MET A 137 -7.84 3.61 0.65
C MET A 137 -7.11 4.92 0.37
N ILE A 138 -7.44 5.99 1.10
CA ILE A 138 -6.71 7.26 1.04
C ILE A 138 -5.56 7.26 2.04
N TYR A 139 -4.36 7.60 1.56
CA TYR A 139 -3.12 7.72 2.31
C TYR A 139 -2.65 9.17 2.42
N GLY A 140 -1.79 9.42 3.41
CA GLY A 140 -0.98 10.63 3.43
C GLY A 140 -0.12 10.75 4.70
N PHE A 141 1.06 11.33 4.56
CA PHE A 141 1.93 11.66 5.69
C PHE A 141 1.47 12.91 6.46
N SER A 142 0.60 13.73 5.87
CA SER A 142 0.16 14.99 6.48
C SER A 142 -0.69 14.74 7.73
N PRO A 143 -0.41 15.42 8.86
CA PRO A 143 -1.29 15.35 10.03
C PRO A 143 -2.69 15.95 9.76
N LYS A 144 -2.87 16.64 8.62
CA LYS A 144 -4.13 17.24 8.20
C LYS A 144 -5.08 16.28 7.46
N ILE A 145 -4.67 15.04 7.16
CA ILE A 145 -5.54 14.06 6.47
C ILE A 145 -6.88 13.86 7.20
N SER A 146 -6.86 13.68 8.53
CA SER A 146 -8.10 13.49 9.30
C SER A 146 -9.01 14.73 9.31
N GLU A 147 -8.45 15.92 9.14
CA GLU A 147 -9.21 17.17 9.00
C GLU A 147 -9.79 17.29 7.58
N ALA A 148 -8.98 16.99 6.57
CA ALA A 148 -9.38 16.97 5.17
C ALA A 148 -10.55 16.01 4.90
N VAL A 149 -10.50 14.80 5.46
CA VAL A 149 -11.59 13.81 5.39
C VAL A 149 -12.90 14.34 5.97
N LYS A 150 -12.83 15.12 7.06
CA LYS A 150 -14.04 15.75 7.65
C LYS A 150 -14.59 16.87 6.77
N ILE A 151 -13.71 17.64 6.14
CA ILE A 151 -14.08 18.73 5.22
C ILE A 151 -14.74 18.15 3.97
N SER A 152 -14.13 17.12 3.35
CA SER A 152 -14.66 16.50 2.14
C SER A 152 -15.88 15.62 2.39
N GLN A 153 -16.13 15.21 3.64
CA GLN A 153 -17.21 14.29 4.04
C GLN A 153 -17.12 12.92 3.36
N THR A 154 -15.92 12.55 2.91
CA THR A 154 -15.69 11.26 2.23
C THR A 154 -16.05 10.09 3.13
N LYS A 155 -16.56 9.03 2.51
CA LYS A 155 -16.73 7.72 3.15
C LYS A 155 -15.62 6.74 2.81
N LEU A 156 -14.69 7.13 1.94
CA LEU A 156 -13.56 6.28 1.59
C LEU A 156 -12.72 6.00 2.85
N PRO A 157 -12.34 4.72 3.07
CA PRO A 157 -11.36 4.37 4.08
C PRO A 157 -10.11 5.24 3.93
N ASN A 158 -9.53 5.65 5.06
CA ASN A 158 -8.32 6.47 5.05
C ASN A 158 -7.39 6.10 6.20
N THR A 159 -6.11 6.47 6.06
CA THR A 159 -5.15 6.41 7.14
C THR A 159 -4.08 7.50 7.00
N GLN A 160 -3.42 7.80 8.11
CA GLN A 160 -2.27 8.68 8.15
C GLN A 160 -0.99 7.85 8.31
N LEU A 161 -0.05 8.02 7.39
CA LEU A 161 1.25 7.33 7.37
C LEU A 161 2.18 7.86 8.47
N SER A 162 3.07 7.01 8.98
CA SER A 162 4.03 7.36 10.04
C SER A 162 5.42 6.77 9.84
N PRO A 163 6.50 7.50 10.21
CA PRO A 163 6.48 8.80 10.85
C PRO A 163 6.24 9.93 9.85
N HIS A 164 5.76 11.08 10.33
CA HIS A 164 5.74 12.28 9.49
C HIS A 164 7.18 12.76 9.26
N LEU A 165 7.68 12.51 8.06
CA LEU A 165 8.99 12.95 7.60
C LEU A 165 8.90 14.39 7.11
N ARG A 166 9.74 15.28 7.63
CA ARG A 166 9.96 16.59 6.98
C ARG A 166 10.53 16.35 5.59
N SER A 167 10.06 17.09 4.60
CA SER A 167 10.42 16.89 3.20
C SER A 167 11.86 17.24 2.82
N TRP A 168 12.59 17.99 3.66
CA TRP A 168 13.95 18.45 3.39
C TRP A 168 14.97 17.97 4.46
N GLY A 169 16.22 17.65 4.04
CA GLY A 169 17.33 17.28 4.95
C GLY A 169 18.23 16.14 4.45
N LYS A 170 19.31 15.81 5.18
CA LYS A 170 20.31 14.77 4.80
C LYS A 170 19.78 13.35 5.04
N GLY A 171 19.85 12.48 4.00
CA GLY A 171 19.67 11.00 4.00
C GLY A 171 18.31 10.45 4.46
N LYS A 172 17.64 9.59 3.67
CA LYS A 172 16.30 9.03 3.98
C LYS A 172 16.24 8.36 5.37
N MET A 173 17.20 7.49 5.69
CA MET A 173 17.28 6.80 6.99
C MET A 173 17.50 7.77 8.17
N LYS A 174 18.43 8.71 8.01
CA LYS A 174 18.74 9.70 9.06
C LYS A 174 17.56 10.64 9.33
N ARG A 175 16.77 10.98 8.30
CA ARG A 175 15.51 11.72 8.43
C ARG A 175 14.46 10.94 9.21
N LEU A 176 14.34 9.63 8.97
CA LEU A 176 13.40 8.76 9.66
C LEU A 176 13.69 8.68 11.15
N ILE A 177 14.87 8.18 11.50
CA ILE A 177 15.28 7.93 12.89
C ILE A 177 15.43 9.25 13.66
N GLY A 178 15.91 10.30 13.01
CA GLY A 178 16.08 11.62 13.61
C GLY A 178 14.79 12.45 13.70
N SER A 179 13.65 11.96 13.20
CA SER A 179 12.40 12.72 13.29
C SER A 179 11.83 12.66 14.72
N PRO A 180 11.44 13.81 15.32
CA PRO A 180 10.82 13.81 16.65
C PRO A 180 9.57 12.92 16.71
N ASN A 181 8.80 12.88 15.62
CA ASN A 181 7.61 12.04 15.49
C ASN A 181 7.93 10.54 15.48
N PHE A 182 9.09 10.12 14.97
CA PHE A 182 9.48 8.72 15.05
C PHE A 182 9.76 8.36 16.51
N ILE A 183 10.64 9.13 17.18
CA ILE A 183 11.08 8.85 18.55
C ILE A 183 9.90 8.86 19.54
N SER A 184 8.98 9.82 19.43
CA SER A 184 7.92 10.02 20.43
C SER A 184 6.73 9.07 20.30
N ASN A 185 6.50 8.46 19.14
CA ASN A 185 5.32 7.62 18.90
C ASN A 185 5.68 6.14 18.96
N THR A 186 5.04 5.38 19.85
CA THR A 186 5.11 3.91 19.84
C THR A 186 4.11 3.33 18.85
N VAL A 187 4.29 2.06 18.45
CA VAL A 187 3.29 1.33 17.65
C VAL A 187 1.93 1.30 18.34
N SER A 188 1.89 1.09 19.67
CA SER A 188 0.64 1.15 20.45
C SER A 188 -0.02 2.53 20.41
N GLY A 189 0.77 3.60 20.47
CA GLY A 189 0.31 4.97 20.36
C GLY A 189 -0.27 5.27 18.98
N LEU A 190 0.43 4.85 17.92
CA LEU A 190 -0.04 4.97 16.54
C LEU A 190 -1.38 4.24 16.35
N VAL A 191 -1.45 2.96 16.69
CA VAL A 191 -2.68 2.16 16.57
C VAL A 191 -3.83 2.79 17.34
N ARG A 192 -3.61 3.19 18.60
CA ARG A 192 -4.65 3.83 19.41
C ARG A 192 -5.14 5.14 18.80
N ASP A 193 -4.23 5.98 18.30
CA ASP A 193 -4.61 7.24 17.65
C ASP A 193 -5.42 7.02 16.38
N ARG A 194 -4.98 6.10 15.51
CA ARG A 194 -5.67 5.76 14.27
C ARG A 194 -7.05 5.16 14.52
N ARG A 195 -7.16 4.22 15.45
CA ARG A 195 -8.45 3.65 15.86
C ARG A 195 -9.41 4.71 16.41
N ARG A 196 -8.93 5.63 17.25
CA ARG A 196 -9.72 6.77 17.76
C ARG A 196 -10.23 7.69 16.64
N LYS A 197 -9.49 7.82 15.55
CA LYS A 197 -9.87 8.58 14.35
C LYS A 197 -10.77 7.80 13.38
N GLY A 198 -11.14 6.57 13.71
CA GLY A 198 -11.96 5.71 12.84
C GLY A 198 -11.21 5.15 11.63
N MET A 199 -9.88 5.19 11.64
CA MET A 199 -9.05 4.67 10.54
C MET A 199 -8.91 3.15 10.67
N PRO A 200 -9.22 2.36 9.63
CA PRO A 200 -9.17 0.89 9.70
C PRO A 200 -7.75 0.32 9.54
N VAL A 201 -6.79 1.17 9.15
CA VAL A 201 -5.40 0.81 8.88
C VAL A 201 -4.46 1.74 9.63
N VAL A 202 -3.31 1.22 10.06
CA VAL A 202 -2.14 2.03 10.42
C VAL A 202 -1.04 1.80 9.40
N GLY A 203 -0.63 2.87 8.72
CA GLY A 203 0.57 2.87 7.90
C GLY A 203 1.80 3.25 8.72
N MET A 204 2.83 2.40 8.76
CA MET A 204 4.09 2.72 9.44
C MET A 204 5.36 2.23 8.74
N ALA A 205 6.47 2.92 8.97
CA ALA A 205 7.78 2.45 8.51
C ALA A 205 8.23 1.16 9.23
N LEU A 206 8.92 0.26 8.53
CA LEU A 206 9.43 -1.02 9.02
C LEU A 206 10.30 -0.90 10.29
N HIS A 207 10.96 0.24 10.47
CA HIS A 207 11.84 0.54 11.61
C HIS A 207 11.12 0.54 12.96
N TYR A 208 9.79 0.65 12.98
CA TYR A 208 8.99 0.46 14.19
C TYR A 208 8.93 -1.00 14.65
N LEU A 209 9.18 -1.97 13.76
CA LEU A 209 8.99 -3.40 13.99
C LEU A 209 10.32 -4.18 13.91
N HIS A 210 11.25 -3.73 13.09
CA HIS A 210 12.47 -4.45 12.75
C HIS A 210 13.70 -3.56 12.81
N GLY A 211 14.83 -4.13 13.24
CA GLY A 211 16.08 -3.39 13.48
C GLY A 211 16.29 -3.02 14.95
N TRP A 212 17.35 -2.28 15.21
CA TRP A 212 17.64 -1.74 16.55
C TRP A 212 16.77 -0.50 16.85
N GLU A 213 16.26 0.14 15.81
CA GLU A 213 15.45 1.36 15.85
C GLU A 213 14.17 1.18 16.65
N ARG A 214 13.55 0.00 16.64
CA ARG A 214 12.34 -0.28 17.43
C ARG A 214 12.52 -0.10 18.95
N PHE A 215 13.77 -0.08 19.44
CA PHE A 215 14.09 0.11 20.85
C PHE A 215 14.25 1.59 21.24
N VAL A 216 14.18 2.53 20.30
CA VAL A 216 14.34 3.97 20.59
C VAL A 216 13.07 4.62 21.15
N HIS A 217 11.93 3.95 21.03
CA HIS A 217 10.63 4.47 21.45
C HIS A 217 10.37 4.21 22.94
N PRO A 218 9.66 5.11 23.64
CA PRO A 218 9.32 4.90 25.04
C PRO A 218 8.29 3.77 25.20
N GLY A 219 8.69 2.63 25.76
CA GLY A 219 7.77 1.53 26.08
C GLY A 219 8.26 0.17 25.58
N ALA A 220 7.38 -0.83 25.65
CA ALA A 220 7.73 -2.18 25.24
C ALA A 220 7.73 -2.31 23.70
N PRO A 221 8.85 -2.68 23.06
CA PRO A 221 8.96 -2.77 21.61
C PRO A 221 8.10 -3.91 21.07
N VAL A 222 7.61 -3.78 19.84
CA VAL A 222 7.01 -4.90 19.08
C VAL A 222 8.06 -5.47 18.13
N SER A 223 7.80 -6.65 17.57
CA SER A 223 8.69 -7.29 16.60
C SER A 223 7.92 -8.22 15.66
N LEU A 224 8.57 -8.64 14.58
CA LEU A 224 8.02 -9.60 13.61
C LEU A 224 7.99 -11.04 14.13
N THR A 225 8.63 -11.33 15.27
CA THR A 225 8.71 -12.67 15.85
C THR A 225 8.60 -12.66 17.37
N GLY A 226 8.31 -13.83 17.96
CA GLY A 226 8.37 -14.07 19.40
C GLY A 226 7.42 -13.19 20.24
N LYS A 227 7.85 -12.81 21.45
CA LYS A 227 7.01 -12.04 22.39
C LYS A 227 6.59 -10.67 21.85
N GLY A 228 7.42 -10.04 21.01
CA GLY A 228 7.07 -8.76 20.41
C GLY A 228 6.01 -8.88 19.30
N LEU A 229 5.91 -10.04 18.64
CA LEU A 229 4.83 -10.35 17.71
C LEU A 229 3.50 -10.57 18.44
N ASN A 230 3.51 -11.33 19.54
CA ASN A 230 2.31 -11.50 20.37
C ASN A 230 1.79 -10.14 20.90
N ARG A 231 2.72 -9.23 21.22
CA ARG A 231 2.38 -7.86 21.59
C ARG A 231 1.79 -7.09 20.41
N LEU A 232 2.35 -7.23 19.20
CA LEU A 232 1.79 -6.62 17.99
C LEU A 232 0.33 -7.06 17.79
N PHE A 233 0.05 -8.36 17.81
CA PHE A 233 -1.30 -8.92 17.69
C PHE A 233 -2.26 -8.37 18.74
N SER A 234 -1.83 -8.31 20.01
CA SER A 234 -2.65 -7.75 21.09
C SER A 234 -2.98 -6.26 20.90
N ILE A 235 -2.15 -5.52 20.18
CA ILE A 235 -2.33 -4.08 19.94
C ILE A 235 -3.19 -3.86 18.68
N SER A 236 -2.82 -4.50 17.58
CA SER A 236 -3.42 -4.29 16.26
C SER A 236 -4.83 -4.88 16.18
N GLN A 237 -5.03 -6.08 16.71
CA GLN A 237 -6.28 -6.84 16.56
C GLN A 237 -6.66 -6.90 15.06
N GLU A 238 -7.90 -6.59 14.70
CA GLU A 238 -8.42 -6.59 13.32
C GLU A 238 -7.92 -5.43 12.43
N MET A 239 -7.18 -4.47 13.00
CA MET A 239 -6.69 -3.31 12.27
C MET A 239 -5.60 -3.70 11.27
N GLY A 240 -5.69 -3.20 10.04
CA GLY A 240 -4.67 -3.43 9.01
C GLY A 240 -3.34 -2.77 9.36
N LEU A 241 -2.25 -3.51 9.16
CA LEU A 241 -0.88 -3.01 9.33
C LEU A 241 -0.22 -2.87 7.96
N HIS A 242 -0.05 -1.65 7.46
CA HIS A 242 0.58 -1.42 6.16
C HIS A 242 1.99 -0.88 6.37
N VAL A 243 3.01 -1.59 5.88
CA VAL A 243 4.40 -1.34 6.23
C VAL A 243 5.30 -1.18 5.02
N TRP A 244 6.16 -0.17 5.05
CA TRP A 244 7.20 0.12 4.05
C TRP A 244 8.56 0.39 4.71
N PRO A 245 9.69 0.18 4.02
CA PRO A 245 9.79 -0.69 2.85
C PRO A 245 9.55 -2.15 3.25
N ALA A 246 9.18 -2.99 2.28
CA ALA A 246 9.02 -4.43 2.46
C ALA A 246 10.13 -5.22 1.73
N PRO A 247 11.29 -5.46 2.37
CA PRO A 247 12.38 -6.18 1.73
C PRO A 247 12.07 -7.67 1.57
N LEU A 248 12.40 -8.27 0.41
CA LEU A 248 12.14 -9.69 0.10
C LEU A 248 12.56 -10.66 1.20
N LYS A 249 13.71 -10.42 1.86
CA LYS A 249 14.22 -11.28 2.94
C LYS A 249 13.32 -11.33 4.19
N LEU A 250 12.43 -10.36 4.37
CA LEU A 250 11.47 -10.30 5.49
C LEU A 250 10.04 -10.56 5.03
N GLU A 251 9.79 -10.69 3.72
CA GLU A 251 8.45 -10.85 3.16
C GLU A 251 7.66 -12.00 3.82
N PRO A 252 8.22 -13.23 3.99
CA PRO A 252 7.51 -14.33 4.64
C PRO A 252 7.10 -14.03 6.07
N ILE A 253 8.03 -13.52 6.89
CA ILE A 253 7.75 -13.24 8.30
C ILE A 253 6.81 -12.05 8.50
N MET A 254 6.78 -11.11 7.54
CA MET A 254 5.83 -9.99 7.55
C MET A 254 4.41 -10.46 7.19
N LEU A 255 4.27 -11.29 6.14
CA LEU A 255 2.98 -11.89 5.78
C LEU A 255 2.46 -12.80 6.90
N GLU A 256 3.34 -13.59 7.53
CA GLU A 256 3.00 -14.45 8.66
C GLU A 256 2.51 -13.64 9.86
N ALA A 257 3.03 -12.43 10.04
CA ALA A 257 2.61 -11.45 11.04
C ALA A 257 1.35 -10.65 10.67
N GLY A 258 0.66 -10.97 9.58
CA GLY A 258 -0.57 -10.27 9.16
C GLY A 258 -0.32 -8.85 8.64
N ILE A 259 0.89 -8.57 8.18
CA ILE A 259 1.27 -7.25 7.69
C ILE A 259 0.99 -7.19 6.19
N THR A 260 0.39 -6.09 5.74
CA THR A 260 0.35 -5.69 4.33
C THR A 260 1.66 -4.99 3.96
N LEU A 261 2.30 -5.49 2.91
CA LEU A 261 3.61 -5.08 2.45
C LEU A 261 3.45 -4.03 1.35
N ILE A 262 4.01 -2.85 1.55
CA ILE A 262 4.20 -1.87 0.46
C ILE A 262 5.59 -2.14 -0.11
N SER A 263 5.64 -2.80 -1.27
CA SER A 263 6.83 -3.44 -1.81
C SER A 263 7.33 -2.73 -3.06
N ASP A 264 8.65 -2.55 -3.13
CA ASP A 264 9.35 -2.11 -4.34
C ASP A 264 9.71 -3.29 -5.27
N PHE A 265 9.52 -4.53 -4.81
CA PHE A 265 9.96 -5.72 -5.55
C PHE A 265 8.80 -6.30 -6.36
N ILE A 266 8.47 -5.68 -7.49
CA ILE A 266 7.33 -6.08 -8.35
C ILE A 266 7.79 -6.77 -9.65
N ASP A 267 9.05 -7.19 -9.72
CA ASP A 267 9.55 -8.03 -10.82
C ASP A 267 8.81 -9.38 -10.81
N PRO A 268 8.05 -9.72 -11.87
CA PRO A 268 7.27 -10.96 -11.95
C PRO A 268 8.15 -12.20 -12.12
N THR A 269 9.46 -12.02 -12.37
CA THR A 269 10.43 -13.12 -12.50
C THR A 269 11.05 -13.52 -11.16
N ILE A 270 10.67 -12.86 -10.05
CA ILE A 270 11.08 -13.26 -8.71
C ILE A 270 10.17 -14.40 -8.23
N TYR A 271 10.53 -15.62 -8.59
CA TYR A 271 9.82 -16.84 -8.17
C TYR A 271 10.29 -17.38 -6.81
N THR A 272 11.51 -17.01 -6.40
CA THR A 272 12.17 -17.52 -5.20
C THR A 272 12.64 -16.36 -4.35
N LEU A 273 12.32 -16.42 -3.06
CA LEU A 273 12.75 -15.47 -2.05
C LEU A 273 14.20 -15.77 -1.61
N PRO A 274 14.92 -14.80 -1.00
CA PRO A 274 16.31 -14.98 -0.58
C PRO A 274 16.57 -16.14 0.40
N ASN A 275 15.54 -16.64 1.08
CA ASN A 275 15.60 -17.80 1.97
C ASN A 275 15.32 -19.14 1.25
N GLY A 276 15.12 -19.14 -0.07
CA GLY A 276 14.83 -20.32 -0.88
C GLY A 276 13.34 -20.68 -0.96
N GLU A 277 12.48 -20.02 -0.18
CA GLU A 277 11.02 -20.20 -0.25
C GLU A 277 10.46 -19.63 -1.56
N ILE A 278 9.30 -20.15 -1.97
CA ILE A 278 8.61 -19.66 -3.15
C ILE A 278 7.90 -18.36 -2.86
N ARG A 279 7.95 -17.45 -3.83
CA ARG A 279 7.24 -16.20 -3.77
C ARG A 279 5.88 -16.33 -4.46
N TRP A 280 4.81 -16.21 -3.68
CA TRP A 280 3.48 -16.00 -4.22
C TRP A 280 3.05 -14.55 -3.98
N PRO A 281 2.98 -13.70 -5.02
CA PRO A 281 2.80 -12.26 -4.87
C PRO A 281 1.35 -11.82 -4.63
N ARG A 282 0.39 -12.76 -4.63
CA ARG A 282 -1.06 -12.47 -4.50
C ARG A 282 -1.75 -13.17 -3.32
N PRO A 283 -1.22 -13.12 -2.09
CA PRO A 283 -1.81 -13.84 -0.95
C PRO A 283 -3.24 -13.40 -0.59
N ALA A 284 -3.72 -12.24 -1.06
CA ALA A 284 -5.07 -11.77 -0.77
C ALA A 284 -6.05 -11.88 -1.95
N SER A 285 -5.62 -11.48 -3.14
CA SER A 285 -6.47 -11.46 -4.34
C SER A 285 -6.58 -12.84 -4.98
N GLN A 286 -5.61 -13.74 -4.77
CA GLN A 286 -5.61 -15.11 -5.29
C GLN A 286 -4.86 -16.04 -4.32
N PRO A 287 -5.42 -16.35 -3.13
CA PRO A 287 -4.70 -17.13 -2.13
C PRO A 287 -4.42 -18.56 -2.59
N LEU A 288 -3.21 -19.07 -2.32
CA LEU A 288 -2.89 -20.48 -2.54
C LEU A 288 -3.69 -21.38 -1.58
N ASP A 289 -4.26 -22.46 -2.13
CA ASP A 289 -4.79 -23.55 -1.32
C ASP A 289 -3.66 -24.45 -0.76
N GLN A 290 -4.03 -25.47 0.01
CA GLN A 290 -3.05 -26.34 0.65
C GLN A 290 -2.33 -27.26 -0.35
N GLU A 291 -3.00 -27.67 -1.42
CA GLU A 291 -2.42 -28.54 -2.45
C GLU A 291 -1.32 -27.79 -3.20
N TRP A 292 -1.61 -26.57 -3.65
CA TRP A 292 -0.64 -25.69 -4.31
C TRP A 292 0.50 -25.29 -3.40
N LYS A 293 0.24 -24.95 -2.13
CA LYS A 293 1.31 -24.71 -1.14
C LYS A 293 2.25 -25.91 -1.04
N ASN A 294 1.71 -27.12 -0.95
CA ASN A 294 2.52 -28.34 -0.84
C ASN A 294 3.30 -28.60 -2.14
N ARG A 295 2.66 -28.48 -3.30
CA ARG A 295 3.29 -28.72 -4.60
C ARG A 295 4.44 -27.74 -4.84
N LEU A 296 4.19 -26.46 -4.61
CA LEU A 296 5.22 -25.41 -4.71
C LEU A 296 6.35 -25.70 -3.71
N ASN A 297 6.08 -25.87 -2.42
CA ASN A 297 7.13 -26.06 -1.42
C ASN A 297 8.06 -27.27 -1.66
N ASN A 298 7.61 -28.27 -2.43
CA ASN A 298 8.41 -29.44 -2.80
C ASN A 298 9.02 -29.37 -4.21
N ALA A 299 8.78 -28.29 -4.95
CA ALA A 299 9.26 -28.13 -6.32
C ALA A 299 10.72 -27.68 -6.39
N ASP A 300 11.42 -28.21 -7.40
CA ASP A 300 12.77 -27.76 -7.74
C ASP A 300 12.75 -26.33 -8.32
N GLU A 301 13.85 -25.59 -8.14
CA GLU A 301 13.91 -24.18 -8.57
C GLU A 301 13.63 -23.97 -10.06
N LEU A 302 14.01 -24.94 -10.90
CA LEU A 302 13.81 -24.89 -12.35
C LEU A 302 12.34 -25.07 -12.76
N GLU A 303 11.51 -25.71 -11.93
CA GLU A 303 10.09 -25.98 -12.22
C GLU A 303 9.18 -24.84 -11.73
N ARG A 304 9.66 -24.01 -10.80
CA ARG A 304 8.88 -22.94 -10.16
C ARG A 304 8.21 -21.98 -11.15
N PRO A 305 8.86 -21.50 -12.23
CA PRO A 305 8.21 -20.60 -13.18
C PRO A 305 6.93 -21.20 -13.77
N ASP A 306 7.01 -22.44 -14.27
CA ASP A 306 5.89 -23.13 -14.90
C ASP A 306 4.78 -23.46 -13.89
N LEU A 307 5.16 -23.90 -12.69
CA LEU A 307 4.20 -24.20 -11.62
C LEU A 307 3.44 -22.97 -11.13
N LEU A 308 4.10 -21.81 -11.07
CA LEU A 308 3.45 -20.56 -10.67
C LEU A 308 2.44 -20.10 -11.73
N VAL A 309 2.77 -20.25 -13.01
CA VAL A 309 1.84 -19.98 -14.12
C VAL A 309 0.65 -20.96 -14.07
N GLU A 310 0.89 -22.23 -13.79
CA GLU A 310 -0.17 -23.23 -13.63
C GLU A 310 -1.07 -22.91 -12.42
N ALA A 311 -0.48 -22.49 -11.29
CA ALA A 311 -1.22 -22.06 -10.10
C ALA A 311 -2.10 -20.84 -10.40
N GLU A 312 -1.56 -19.83 -11.08
CA GLU A 312 -2.28 -18.62 -11.47
C GLU A 312 -3.48 -18.92 -12.38
N ASN A 313 -3.36 -19.87 -13.30
CA ASN A 313 -4.44 -20.22 -14.22
C ASN A 313 -5.48 -21.18 -13.62
N SER A 314 -5.14 -21.91 -12.55
CA SER A 314 -6.01 -22.92 -11.95
C SER A 314 -6.74 -22.45 -10.69
N LEU A 315 -6.16 -21.49 -9.95
CA LEU A 315 -6.75 -20.98 -8.72
C LEU A 315 -7.74 -19.84 -9.01
N PRO A 316 -8.94 -19.87 -8.39
CA PRO A 316 -9.87 -18.76 -8.50
C PRO A 316 -9.31 -17.51 -7.81
N MET A 317 -9.61 -16.35 -8.37
CA MET A 317 -9.47 -15.08 -7.68
C MET A 317 -10.42 -15.03 -6.48
N TRP A 318 -10.12 -14.20 -5.47
CA TRP A 318 -10.93 -14.10 -4.25
C TRP A 318 -12.41 -13.94 -4.56
N HIS A 319 -12.77 -13.02 -5.46
CA HIS A 319 -14.15 -12.74 -5.86
C HIS A 319 -14.86 -13.88 -6.61
N GLU A 320 -14.13 -14.88 -7.10
CA GLU A 320 -14.66 -16.08 -7.77
C GLU A 320 -14.84 -17.25 -6.79
N MET A 321 -14.17 -17.20 -5.62
CA MET A 321 -14.29 -18.24 -4.60
C MET A 321 -15.71 -18.27 -4.01
N SER A 322 -16.21 -19.45 -3.65
CA SER A 322 -17.45 -19.55 -2.87
C SER A 322 -17.27 -19.07 -1.42
N ASP A 323 -18.38 -18.74 -0.75
CA ASP A 323 -18.36 -18.15 0.60
C ASP A 323 -17.69 -19.05 1.65
N ASN A 324 -17.86 -20.37 1.56
CA ASN A 324 -17.34 -21.29 2.58
C ASN A 324 -15.80 -21.30 2.66
N PRO A 325 -15.05 -21.48 1.55
CA PRO A 325 -13.60 -21.27 1.52
C PRO A 325 -13.17 -19.88 2.02
N ARG A 326 -13.85 -18.81 1.60
CA ARG A 326 -13.54 -17.44 2.07
C ARG A 326 -13.70 -17.33 3.58
N ASN A 327 -14.82 -17.79 4.13
CA ASN A 327 -15.11 -17.77 5.57
C ASN A 327 -14.04 -18.50 6.36
N LYS A 328 -13.70 -19.73 5.95
CA LYS A 328 -12.66 -20.53 6.63
C LYS A 328 -11.31 -19.83 6.63
N SER A 329 -10.92 -19.23 5.50
CA SER A 329 -9.68 -18.47 5.38
C SER A 329 -9.65 -17.27 6.34
N ILE A 330 -10.71 -16.45 6.37
CA ILE A 330 -10.77 -15.28 7.24
C ILE A 330 -10.79 -15.66 8.72
N ILE A 331 -11.52 -16.70 9.10
CA ILE A 331 -11.57 -17.17 10.49
C ILE A 331 -10.19 -17.68 10.93
N SER A 332 -9.49 -18.42 10.06
CA SER A 332 -8.14 -18.90 10.33
C SER A 332 -7.16 -17.73 10.55
N ASP A 333 -7.20 -16.73 9.67
CA ASP A 333 -6.36 -15.53 9.78
C ASP A 333 -6.67 -14.73 11.06
N ALA A 334 -7.94 -14.53 11.35
CA ALA A 334 -8.40 -13.82 12.54
C ALA A 334 -7.96 -14.51 13.84
N GLN A 335 -8.05 -15.84 13.90
CA GLN A 335 -7.58 -16.63 15.05
C GLN A 335 -6.06 -16.56 15.19
N LYS A 336 -5.33 -16.71 14.07
CA LYS A 336 -3.88 -16.64 14.02
C LYS A 336 -3.33 -15.32 14.55
N TRP A 337 -3.96 -14.20 14.19
CA TRP A 337 -3.52 -12.86 14.59
C TRP A 337 -4.28 -12.27 15.78
N ASN A 338 -5.04 -13.11 16.50
CA ASN A 338 -5.76 -12.75 17.71
C ASN A 338 -6.68 -11.53 17.54
N TRP A 339 -7.46 -11.52 16.45
CA TRP A 339 -8.47 -10.49 16.21
C TRP A 339 -9.53 -10.51 17.30
N SER A 340 -10.08 -9.33 17.60
CA SER A 340 -11.18 -9.21 18.54
C SER A 340 -12.50 -9.52 17.83
N GLY A 341 -13.48 -10.09 18.55
CA GLY A 341 -14.82 -10.36 18.01
C GLY A 341 -15.12 -11.85 17.80
N SER A 342 -16.04 -12.13 16.88
CA SER A 342 -16.54 -13.47 16.55
C SER A 342 -16.38 -13.79 15.06
N PRO A 343 -16.42 -15.08 14.67
CA PRO A 343 -16.40 -15.50 13.27
C PRO A 343 -17.35 -14.69 12.38
N ASP A 344 -18.62 -14.54 12.78
CA ASP A 344 -19.62 -13.79 12.02
C ASP A 344 -19.21 -12.33 11.80
N SER A 345 -18.60 -11.68 12.81
CA SER A 345 -18.16 -10.29 12.68
C SER A 345 -17.02 -10.12 11.66
N TRP A 346 -16.17 -11.14 11.50
CA TRP A 346 -15.03 -11.10 10.59
C TRP A 346 -15.41 -11.44 9.14
N THR A 347 -16.42 -12.29 8.98
CA THR A 347 -16.89 -12.78 7.67
C THR A 347 -18.02 -11.93 7.07
N ASN A 348 -18.27 -10.74 7.62
CA ASN A 348 -19.20 -9.80 7.00
C ASN A 348 -18.59 -9.19 5.73
N ASP A 349 -19.45 -9.02 4.72
CA ASP A 349 -19.14 -8.30 3.49
C ASP A 349 -17.92 -8.87 2.72
N LEU A 350 -17.76 -10.20 2.64
CA LEU A 350 -16.62 -10.80 1.93
C LEU A 350 -16.65 -10.60 0.40
N GLN A 351 -17.78 -10.14 -0.13
CA GLN A 351 -17.92 -9.69 -1.52
C GLN A 351 -17.27 -8.31 -1.74
N GLU A 352 -17.11 -7.52 -0.67
CA GLU A 352 -16.47 -6.19 -0.71
C GLU A 352 -14.95 -6.25 -0.67
N GLY A 353 -14.37 -7.46 -0.69
CA GLY A 353 -12.94 -7.75 -0.55
C GLY A 353 -12.55 -8.28 0.83
N ARG A 354 -11.29 -8.72 0.96
CA ARG A 354 -10.75 -9.22 2.24
C ARG A 354 -10.72 -8.08 3.29
N PRO A 355 -10.88 -8.38 4.60
CA PRO A 355 -10.73 -7.37 5.65
C PRO A 355 -9.36 -6.68 5.61
N TRP A 356 -9.29 -5.44 6.11
CA TRP A 356 -8.04 -4.65 6.13
C TRP A 356 -6.93 -5.30 6.98
N GLY A 357 -7.30 -6.05 8.02
CA GLY A 357 -6.36 -6.83 8.84
C GLY A 357 -5.64 -7.97 8.10
N CYS A 358 -6.13 -8.39 6.92
CA CYS A 358 -5.46 -9.44 6.15
C CYS A 358 -4.19 -8.94 5.48
N ALA A 359 -3.15 -9.77 5.50
CA ALA A 359 -1.91 -9.50 4.77
C ALA A 359 -2.15 -9.43 3.25
N ARG A 360 -1.46 -8.51 2.59
CA ARG A 360 -1.45 -8.27 1.14
C ARG A 360 -0.03 -7.92 0.70
N ILE A 361 0.23 -8.05 -0.59
CA ILE A 361 1.39 -7.39 -1.23
C ILE A 361 0.86 -6.29 -2.14
N ILE A 362 1.27 -5.06 -1.88
CA ILE A 362 0.89 -3.87 -2.65
C ILE A 362 2.13 -3.32 -3.34
N GLY A 363 2.05 -3.11 -4.65
CA GLY A 363 3.11 -2.52 -5.44
C GLY A 363 3.25 -1.03 -5.15
N HIS A 364 4.37 -0.62 -4.56
CA HIS A 364 4.69 0.78 -4.30
C HIS A 364 4.80 1.53 -5.63
N ARG A 365 4.01 2.58 -5.83
CA ARG A 365 3.93 3.32 -7.11
C ARG A 365 3.69 2.44 -8.35
N GLY A 366 3.08 1.28 -8.16
CA GLY A 366 2.84 0.25 -9.18
C GLY A 366 4.00 -0.70 -9.46
N SER A 367 5.23 -0.19 -9.65
CA SER A 367 6.39 -0.97 -10.09
C SER A 367 7.59 -0.96 -9.13
N GLY A 368 7.49 -0.22 -8.02
CA GLY A 368 8.58 0.05 -7.08
C GLY A 368 9.33 1.35 -7.37
N GLU A 369 10.13 1.79 -6.40
CA GLU A 369 10.94 3.00 -6.54
C GLU A 369 12.06 2.83 -7.58
N ASN A 370 12.01 3.66 -8.64
CA ASN A 370 13.07 3.77 -9.64
C ASN A 370 13.84 5.07 -9.38
N HIS A 371 15.06 4.98 -8.84
CA HIS A 371 15.93 6.14 -8.58
C HIS A 371 16.93 6.41 -9.70
#